data_AF-A0A9D7MK69-F1
#
_entry.id   AF-A0A9D7MK69-F1
#
_cell.length_a   1.000
_cell.length_b   1.000
_cell.length_c   1.000
_cell.angle_alpha   90.00
_cell.angle_beta   90.00
_cell.angle_gamma   90.00
#
_symmetry.space_group_name_H-M   'P 1'
#
loop_
_entity.id
_entity.type
_entity.pdbx_description
1 polymer ?
#
loop_
_entity_poly.entity_id
_entity_poly.type
_entity_poly.pdbx_seq_one_letter_code
_entity_poly.pdbx_strand_id
1 'polypeptide(L)'
;MKSNGSLKFLLLLIIPALFMLSGTMLKHAQGPYYLNFYDPTYVYLINSLNLAQMSGYGVGHFDHPGTTVQTAGAIIIKIFHSLRNSGDDIVADVLKNPEEYLILMNRIFGFINTLFLLLLGLFTLKVSGNIWYSLIIQLSPFSSIENFFGYIIVAPDNFLIFTSICMLGLLIYYLYNEEENSLSKQAIIVSFALVFAFGMATKISFFPLAVFPLLLIKGTRGKITFIVISMIAFLFFVLPAIGNYGEFANWVKDLFIRSSNYGEGDATIINPREFLEHLVMIFEKDTFFLITYAVTIATTFLSLTKRNFIKTDPSMQRQFKLLIAVSITMTIQILIVAKQYRQHYMIPAFMLSIFSLSLCASLLASFFNSMKIIYGRIVIFVLIVGWGTYQVLFNYDLGSFQKNEAAKIDKMLREDFEGRFVVSTFATAGKQPALAFGISYAGSQTDRYRAMLCELQQNHIFYNPWKKIFYSISNESIKDVLLKEKKIIHQNWGYGIHDFIKSVDDSCSVSNTSFTKIYTNGNGESLYEVTVGD
;
A
#
# COMPACT_ATOMS: atom_id res chain seq x y z
N MET A 1 8.25 -34.16 29.26
CA MET A 1 9.00 -33.19 28.40
C MET A 1 8.24 -32.73 27.14
N LYS A 2 6.90 -32.86 27.03
CA LYS A 2 6.11 -32.30 25.89
C LYS A 2 5.61 -30.85 26.11
N SER A 3 5.81 -30.23 27.28
CA SER A 3 5.20 -28.92 27.61
C SER A 3 5.91 -27.67 27.08
N ASN A 4 7.19 -27.76 26.67
CA ASN A 4 7.92 -26.57 26.19
C ASN A 4 7.57 -26.15 24.75
N GLY A 5 7.05 -27.08 23.93
CA GLY A 5 6.66 -26.78 22.55
C GLY A 5 5.39 -25.94 22.47
N SER A 6 4.39 -26.27 23.28
CA SER A 6 3.12 -25.54 23.34
C SER A 6 3.31 -24.12 23.85
N LEU A 7 4.12 -23.91 24.89
CA LEU A 7 4.40 -22.57 25.42
C LEU A 7 5.09 -21.68 24.39
N LYS A 8 6.11 -22.18 23.66
CA LYS A 8 6.79 -21.40 22.62
C LYS A 8 5.84 -21.01 21.48
N PHE A 9 4.97 -21.92 21.08
CA PHE A 9 3.95 -21.63 20.07
C PHE A 9 2.98 -20.54 20.54
N LEU A 10 2.49 -20.63 21.78
CA LEU A 10 1.62 -19.61 22.38
C LEU A 10 2.29 -18.24 22.43
N LEU A 11 3.58 -18.17 22.76
CA LEU A 11 4.33 -16.90 22.75
C LEU A 11 4.42 -16.31 21.33
N LEU A 12 4.68 -17.14 20.31
CA LEU A 12 4.78 -16.70 18.92
C LEU A 12 3.44 -16.28 18.30
N LEU A 13 2.31 -16.61 18.93
CA LEU A 13 0.98 -16.14 18.54
C LEU A 13 0.69 -14.72 19.00
N ILE A 14 1.37 -14.22 20.04
CA ILE A 14 1.06 -12.92 20.65
C ILE A 14 1.21 -11.80 19.63
N ILE A 15 2.37 -11.70 18.95
CA ILE A 15 2.64 -10.59 18.02
C ILE A 15 1.73 -10.63 16.78
N PRO A 16 1.52 -11.78 16.10
CA PRO A 16 0.53 -11.87 15.01
C PRO A 16 -0.90 -11.53 15.46
N ALA A 17 -1.33 -11.98 16.65
CA ALA A 17 -2.65 -11.65 17.17
C ALA A 17 -2.79 -10.14 17.43
N LEU A 18 -1.77 -9.51 18.02
CA LEU A 18 -1.72 -8.06 18.19
C LEU A 18 -1.74 -7.32 16.85
N PHE A 19 -1.01 -7.80 15.85
CA PHE A 19 -1.00 -7.20 14.52
C PHE A 19 -2.41 -7.23 13.88
N MET A 20 -3.06 -8.39 13.93
CA MET A 20 -4.42 -8.56 13.43
C MET A 20 -5.43 -7.70 14.20
N LEU A 21 -5.31 -7.65 15.53
CA LEU A 21 -6.17 -6.84 16.40
C LEU A 21 -6.02 -5.35 16.08
N SER A 22 -4.78 -4.84 16.07
CA SER A 22 -4.47 -3.44 15.74
C SER A 22 -5.00 -3.05 14.37
N GLY A 23 -4.78 -3.89 13.35
CA GLY A 23 -5.32 -3.63 12.02
C GLY A 23 -6.85 -3.65 11.98
N THR A 24 -7.50 -4.54 12.72
CA THR A 24 -8.97 -4.56 12.83
C THR A 24 -9.50 -3.32 13.54
N MET A 25 -8.85 -2.88 14.62
CA MET A 25 -9.21 -1.67 15.35
C MET A 25 -9.08 -0.43 14.46
N LEU A 26 -7.95 -0.29 13.75
CA LEU A 26 -7.74 0.82 12.82
C LEU A 26 -8.73 0.80 11.66
N LYS A 27 -9.02 -0.38 11.10
CA LYS A 27 -10.04 -0.48 10.03
C LYS A 27 -11.44 -0.11 10.55
N HIS A 28 -11.77 -0.48 11.78
CA HIS A 28 -13.03 -0.08 12.41
C HIS A 28 -13.10 1.44 12.68
N ALA A 29 -12.00 2.04 13.13
CA ALA A 29 -11.89 3.49 13.31
C ALA A 29 -12.14 4.24 11.99
N GLN A 30 -11.52 3.79 10.90
CA GLN A 30 -11.68 4.38 9.56
C GLN A 30 -13.07 4.20 8.96
N GLY A 31 -13.78 3.12 9.31
CA GLY A 31 -15.11 2.83 8.77
C GLY A 31 -15.10 2.34 7.32
N PRO A 32 -16.26 2.40 6.63
CA PRO A 32 -16.36 2.11 5.20
C PRO A 32 -15.39 2.94 4.36
N TYR A 33 -14.87 2.37 3.28
CA TYR A 33 -13.85 3.03 2.45
C TYR A 33 -14.36 4.32 1.79
N TYR A 34 -15.67 4.39 1.51
CA TYR A 34 -16.28 5.57 0.91
C TYR A 34 -16.38 6.80 1.83
N LEU A 35 -16.23 6.68 3.16
CA LEU A 35 -16.35 7.83 4.07
C LEU A 35 -15.08 8.68 4.09
N ASN A 36 -13.92 8.03 4.18
CA ASN A 36 -12.62 8.71 4.23
C ASN A 36 -11.84 8.56 2.92
N PHE A 37 -12.56 8.25 1.83
CA PHE A 37 -12.10 7.96 0.47
C PHE A 37 -10.61 7.61 0.37
N TYR A 38 -10.28 6.34 0.62
CA TYR A 38 -8.91 5.83 0.50
C TYR A 38 -8.59 5.39 -0.94
N ASP A 39 -8.13 6.32 -1.76
CA ASP A 39 -7.48 6.02 -3.04
C ASP A 39 -6.29 5.06 -2.80
N PRO A 40 -6.10 3.96 -3.56
CA PRO A 40 -6.84 3.51 -4.75
C PRO A 40 -7.84 2.36 -4.53
N THR A 41 -8.44 2.22 -3.33
CA THR A 41 -9.26 1.05 -2.95
C THR A 41 -10.33 0.65 -3.98
N TYR A 42 -11.17 1.61 -4.40
CA TYR A 42 -12.22 1.35 -5.38
C TYR A 42 -11.67 1.08 -6.79
N VAL A 43 -10.52 1.64 -7.15
CA VAL A 43 -9.82 1.33 -8.40
C VAL A 43 -9.39 -0.14 -8.42
N TYR A 44 -8.84 -0.64 -7.31
CA TYR A 44 -8.48 -2.06 -7.19
C TYR A 44 -9.70 -2.99 -7.19
N LEU A 45 -10.83 -2.58 -6.61
CA LEU A 45 -12.08 -3.35 -6.70
C LEU A 45 -12.53 -3.52 -8.16
N ILE A 46 -12.61 -2.41 -8.90
CA ILE A 46 -13.09 -2.41 -10.28
C ILE A 46 -12.15 -3.19 -11.21
N ASN A 47 -10.83 -3.04 -11.04
CA ASN A 47 -9.88 -3.80 -11.83
C ASN A 47 -9.88 -5.29 -11.47
N SER A 48 -10.13 -5.63 -10.20
CA SER A 48 -10.36 -7.02 -9.78
C SER A 48 -11.63 -7.60 -10.41
N LEU A 49 -12.71 -6.81 -10.50
CA LEU A 49 -13.97 -7.20 -11.15
C LEU A 49 -13.77 -7.48 -12.64
N ASN A 50 -12.96 -6.67 -13.33
CA ASN A 50 -12.61 -6.90 -14.73
C ASN A 50 -11.94 -8.26 -14.92
N LEU A 51 -10.98 -8.59 -14.06
CA LEU A 51 -10.31 -9.89 -14.10
C LEU A 51 -11.25 -11.05 -13.70
N ALA A 52 -12.17 -10.84 -12.76
CA ALA A 52 -13.08 -11.89 -12.27
C ALA A 52 -14.04 -12.42 -13.34
N GLN A 53 -14.43 -11.56 -14.30
CA GLN A 53 -15.31 -11.91 -15.42
C GLN A 53 -14.65 -12.85 -16.43
N MET A 54 -13.32 -12.95 -16.47
CA MET A 54 -12.57 -13.79 -17.43
C MET A 54 -12.87 -13.52 -18.93
N SER A 55 -13.54 -12.42 -19.27
CA SER A 55 -13.99 -12.10 -20.64
C SER A 55 -12.91 -11.47 -21.53
N GLY A 56 -11.65 -11.44 -21.09
CA GLY A 56 -10.52 -10.83 -21.81
C GLY A 56 -10.04 -9.53 -21.15
N TYR A 57 -8.78 -9.18 -21.46
CA TYR A 57 -7.94 -8.19 -20.80
C TYR A 57 -8.61 -6.82 -20.58
N GLY A 58 -8.67 -6.38 -19.33
CA GLY A 58 -9.40 -5.17 -18.94
C GLY A 58 -8.84 -4.44 -17.72
N VAL A 59 -7.56 -4.65 -17.37
CA VAL A 59 -6.94 -3.84 -16.30
C VAL A 59 -6.73 -2.43 -16.83
N GLY A 60 -7.64 -1.51 -16.50
CA GLY A 60 -7.52 -0.09 -16.86
C GLY A 60 -6.51 0.66 -15.98
N HIS A 61 -6.25 0.18 -14.77
CA HIS A 61 -5.23 0.72 -13.88
C HIS A 61 -3.86 0.09 -14.18
N PHE A 62 -3.28 0.42 -15.34
CA PHE A 62 -1.95 -0.02 -15.76
C PHE A 62 -0.84 0.92 -15.26
N ASP A 63 -1.18 2.16 -14.91
CA ASP A 63 -0.32 3.23 -14.41
C ASP A 63 0.08 3.06 -12.92
N HIS A 64 -0.11 1.85 -12.38
CA HIS A 64 0.39 1.44 -11.07
C HIS A 64 0.58 -0.08 -11.06
N PRO A 65 1.79 -0.61 -10.76
CA PRO A 65 1.97 -2.04 -10.56
C PRO A 65 1.09 -2.49 -9.39
N GLY A 66 0.37 -3.59 -9.58
CA GLY A 66 -0.65 -4.03 -8.63
C GLY A 66 -1.42 -5.27 -9.09
N THR A 67 -0.97 -5.90 -10.18
CA THR A 67 -1.64 -7.04 -10.81
C THR A 67 -1.78 -8.23 -9.87
N THR A 68 -0.84 -8.40 -8.93
CA THR A 68 -0.93 -9.41 -7.87
C THR A 68 -2.15 -9.20 -6.98
N VAL A 69 -2.41 -7.96 -6.55
CA VAL A 69 -3.58 -7.59 -5.74
C VAL A 69 -4.85 -7.68 -6.55
N GLN A 70 -4.86 -7.18 -7.79
CA GLN A 70 -6.02 -7.28 -8.68
C GLN A 70 -6.41 -8.74 -8.94
N THR A 71 -5.43 -9.62 -9.15
CA THR A 71 -5.66 -11.05 -9.38
C THR A 71 -6.19 -11.73 -8.12
N ALA A 72 -5.62 -11.43 -6.95
CA ALA A 72 -6.13 -11.96 -5.69
C ALA A 72 -7.55 -11.46 -5.39
N GLY A 73 -7.82 -10.18 -5.65
CA GLY A 73 -9.16 -9.59 -5.55
C GLY A 73 -10.15 -10.26 -6.50
N ALA A 74 -9.74 -10.56 -7.73
CA ALA A 74 -10.58 -11.23 -8.73
C ALA A 74 -11.02 -12.63 -8.28
N ILE A 75 -10.09 -13.40 -7.70
CA ILE A 75 -10.37 -14.71 -7.10
C ILE A 75 -11.40 -14.56 -5.97
N ILE A 76 -11.21 -13.57 -5.09
CA ILE A 76 -12.13 -13.30 -3.98
C ILE A 76 -13.52 -12.90 -4.48
N ILE A 77 -13.61 -11.99 -5.44
CA ILE A 77 -14.89 -11.58 -6.06
C ILE A 77 -15.61 -12.81 -6.61
N LYS A 78 -14.92 -13.62 -7.40
CA LYS A 78 -15.52 -14.77 -8.08
C LYS A 78 -16.04 -15.81 -7.10
N ILE A 79 -15.25 -16.15 -6.08
CA ILE A 79 -15.67 -17.09 -5.03
C ILE A 79 -16.83 -16.50 -4.24
N PHE A 80 -16.72 -15.26 -3.76
CA PHE A 80 -17.74 -14.66 -2.90
C PHE A 80 -19.08 -14.49 -3.61
N HIS A 81 -19.07 -14.00 -4.86
CA HIS A 81 -20.26 -13.89 -5.69
C HIS A 81 -20.95 -15.26 -5.86
N SER A 82 -20.18 -16.31 -6.17
CA SER A 82 -20.72 -17.66 -6.35
C SER A 82 -21.36 -18.24 -5.07
N LEU A 83 -20.89 -17.81 -3.89
CA LEU A 83 -21.44 -18.24 -2.61
C LEU A 83 -22.68 -17.41 -2.19
N ARG A 84 -22.78 -16.15 -2.66
CA ARG A 84 -23.85 -15.23 -2.28
C ARG A 84 -25.20 -15.59 -2.92
N ASN A 85 -25.20 -16.21 -4.11
CA ASN A 85 -26.41 -16.56 -4.86
C ASN A 85 -27.42 -15.40 -4.95
N SER A 86 -26.94 -14.18 -5.25
CA SER A 86 -27.77 -12.96 -5.25
C SER A 86 -28.81 -12.90 -6.37
N GLY A 87 -28.68 -13.74 -7.41
CA GLY A 87 -29.52 -13.70 -8.62
C GLY A 87 -29.13 -12.62 -9.63
N ASP A 88 -28.33 -11.63 -9.21
CA ASP A 88 -27.68 -10.65 -10.06
C ASP A 88 -26.47 -11.26 -10.79
N ASP A 89 -26.07 -10.70 -11.93
CA ASP A 89 -24.76 -11.01 -12.49
C ASP A 89 -23.63 -10.38 -11.66
N ILE A 90 -22.40 -10.88 -11.83
CA ILE A 90 -21.24 -10.49 -11.01
C ILE A 90 -20.95 -8.99 -11.04
N VAL A 91 -21.21 -8.30 -12.17
CA VAL A 91 -20.98 -6.86 -12.28
C VAL A 91 -22.03 -6.11 -11.48
N ALA A 92 -23.31 -6.41 -11.70
CA ALA A 92 -24.41 -5.78 -10.98
C ALA A 92 -24.28 -5.97 -9.46
N ASP A 93 -23.94 -7.18 -9.01
CA ASP A 93 -23.77 -7.47 -7.59
C ASP A 93 -22.60 -6.69 -6.96
N VAL A 94 -21.44 -6.63 -7.62
CA VAL A 94 -20.29 -5.86 -7.10
C VAL A 94 -20.57 -4.37 -7.07
N LEU A 95 -21.23 -3.82 -8.09
CA LEU A 95 -21.56 -2.39 -8.13
C LEU A 95 -22.64 -2.01 -7.10
N LYS A 96 -23.59 -2.90 -6.79
CA LYS A 96 -24.57 -2.71 -5.71
C LYS A 96 -23.95 -2.85 -4.32
N ASN A 97 -22.99 -3.76 -4.15
CA ASN A 97 -22.44 -4.13 -2.84
C ASN A 97 -20.91 -3.93 -2.69
N PRO A 98 -20.31 -2.82 -3.15
CA PRO A 98 -18.85 -2.70 -3.28
C PRO A 98 -18.09 -2.80 -1.95
N GLU A 99 -18.65 -2.25 -0.88
CA GLU A 99 -18.04 -2.28 0.46
C GLU A 99 -17.95 -3.70 1.03
N GLU A 100 -18.92 -4.58 0.74
CA GLU A 100 -18.87 -5.96 1.24
C GLU A 100 -17.69 -6.72 0.61
N TYR A 101 -17.52 -6.56 -0.71
CA TYR A 101 -16.38 -7.13 -1.43
C TYR A 101 -15.05 -6.56 -0.92
N LEU A 102 -14.96 -5.24 -0.73
CA LEU A 102 -13.75 -4.57 -0.23
C LEU A 102 -13.40 -5.00 1.20
N ILE A 103 -14.38 -5.08 2.10
CA ILE A 103 -14.17 -5.55 3.47
C ILE A 103 -13.71 -7.00 3.48
N LEU A 104 -14.29 -7.87 2.64
CA LEU A 104 -13.86 -9.25 2.53
C LEU A 104 -12.43 -9.36 1.99
N MET A 105 -12.10 -8.61 0.93
CA MET A 105 -10.73 -8.54 0.40
C MET A 105 -9.74 -8.13 1.49
N ASN A 106 -10.01 -7.05 2.22
CA ASN A 106 -9.14 -6.59 3.28
C ASN A 106 -8.96 -7.64 4.39
N ARG A 107 -10.04 -8.30 4.82
CA ARG A 107 -9.96 -9.37 5.83
C ARG A 107 -9.10 -10.54 5.36
N ILE A 108 -9.25 -10.97 4.11
CA ILE A 108 -8.45 -12.08 3.54
C ILE A 108 -6.98 -11.67 3.41
N PHE A 109 -6.70 -10.48 2.89
CA PHE A 109 -5.32 -9.98 2.77
C PHE A 109 -4.66 -9.78 4.13
N GLY A 110 -5.40 -9.27 5.11
CA GLY A 110 -4.95 -9.14 6.48
C GLY A 110 -4.68 -10.50 7.14
N PHE A 111 -5.55 -11.47 6.93
CA PHE A 111 -5.34 -12.85 7.39
C PHE A 111 -4.07 -13.48 6.80
N ILE A 112 -3.83 -13.32 5.49
CA ILE A 112 -2.62 -13.80 4.82
C ILE A 112 -1.38 -13.19 5.46
N ASN A 113 -1.35 -11.86 5.67
CA ASN A 113 -0.24 -11.18 6.30
C ASN A 113 0.02 -11.68 7.73
N THR A 114 -1.03 -11.80 8.55
CA THR A 114 -0.96 -12.31 9.92
C THR A 114 -0.46 -13.76 9.96
N LEU A 115 -0.97 -14.62 9.07
CA LEU A 115 -0.53 -16.01 8.97
C LEU A 115 0.94 -16.09 8.62
N PHE A 116 1.40 -15.34 7.62
CA PHE A 116 2.81 -15.35 7.22
C PHE A 116 3.72 -14.73 8.28
N LEU A 117 3.24 -13.79 9.09
CA LEU A 117 3.97 -13.28 10.25
C LEU A 117 4.14 -14.34 11.35
N LEU A 118 3.10 -15.16 11.60
CA LEU A 118 3.22 -16.32 12.48
C LEU A 118 4.21 -17.33 11.92
N LEU A 119 4.11 -17.67 10.63
CA LEU A 119 5.02 -18.58 9.96
C LEU A 119 6.47 -18.07 10.00
N LEU A 120 6.70 -16.77 9.84
CA LEU A 120 8.02 -16.15 9.99
C LEU A 120 8.58 -16.38 11.40
N GLY A 121 7.77 -16.18 12.45
CA GLY A 121 8.19 -16.44 13.83
C GLY A 121 8.54 -17.92 14.07
N LEU A 122 7.68 -18.84 13.62
CA LEU A 122 7.91 -20.28 13.75
C LEU A 122 9.15 -20.73 12.96
N PHE A 123 9.30 -20.22 11.74
CA PHE A 123 10.44 -20.49 10.88
C PHE A 123 11.73 -19.97 11.51
N THR A 124 11.72 -18.74 12.02
CA THR A 124 12.86 -18.12 12.71
C THR A 124 13.26 -18.93 13.94
N LEU A 125 12.29 -19.41 14.72
CA LEU A 125 12.55 -20.26 15.89
C LEU A 125 13.19 -21.58 15.46
N LYS A 126 12.71 -22.18 14.38
CA LYS A 126 13.24 -23.44 13.85
C LYS A 126 14.70 -23.32 13.41
N VAL A 127 15.06 -22.24 12.70
CA VAL A 127 16.42 -22.08 12.15
C VAL A 127 17.40 -21.46 13.14
N SER A 128 16.96 -20.55 14.02
CA SER A 128 17.84 -19.87 14.97
C SER A 128 17.92 -20.55 16.35
N GLY A 129 16.95 -21.38 16.69
CA GLY A 129 16.77 -21.92 18.05
C GLY A 129 16.40 -20.86 19.11
N ASN A 130 16.21 -19.60 18.72
CA ASN A 130 16.08 -18.46 19.63
C ASN A 130 14.69 -17.84 19.59
N ILE A 131 13.93 -18.01 20.67
CA ILE A 131 12.58 -17.48 20.82
C ILE A 131 12.55 -15.95 20.85
N TRP A 132 13.51 -15.30 21.50
CA TRP A 132 13.58 -13.84 21.57
C TRP A 132 13.83 -13.22 20.21
N TYR A 133 14.73 -13.81 19.43
CA TYR A 133 14.98 -13.36 18.07
C TYR A 133 13.72 -13.51 17.20
N SER A 134 13.00 -14.62 17.36
CA SER A 134 11.75 -14.88 16.65
C SER A 134 10.67 -13.86 16.98
N LEU A 135 10.49 -13.52 18.26
CA LEU A 135 9.54 -12.50 18.71
C LEU A 135 9.91 -11.10 18.21
N ILE A 136 11.21 -10.73 18.27
CA ILE A 136 11.69 -9.43 17.80
C ILE A 136 11.42 -9.28 16.30
N ILE A 137 11.73 -10.28 15.48
CA ILE A 137 11.50 -10.20 14.03
C ILE A 137 10.00 -10.08 13.69
N GLN A 138 9.11 -10.69 14.47
CA GLN A 138 7.67 -10.52 14.26
C GLN A 138 7.20 -9.07 14.48
N LEU A 139 7.99 -8.22 15.13
CA LEU A 139 7.68 -6.79 15.27
C LEU A 139 7.98 -5.98 14.00
N SER A 140 8.52 -6.57 12.93
CA SER A 140 8.81 -5.86 11.67
C SER A 140 7.66 -4.99 11.15
N PRO A 141 6.38 -5.42 11.13
CA PRO A 141 5.27 -4.57 10.72
C PRO A 141 5.01 -3.36 11.64
N PHE A 142 5.44 -3.41 12.91
CA PHE A 142 5.22 -2.34 13.89
C PHE A 142 6.26 -1.20 13.80
N SER A 143 7.18 -1.27 12.83
CA SER A 143 8.22 -0.25 12.66
C SER A 143 7.70 1.10 12.14
N SER A 144 6.52 1.12 11.51
CA SER A 144 5.92 2.33 10.93
C SER A 144 4.40 2.22 10.83
N ILE A 145 3.71 3.35 10.96
CA ILE A 145 2.26 3.45 10.78
C ILE A 145 1.85 3.17 9.31
N GLU A 146 2.75 3.43 8.37
CA GLU A 146 2.53 3.16 6.95
C GLU A 146 2.31 1.66 6.68
N ASN A 147 2.91 0.77 7.47
CA ASN A 147 2.64 -0.66 7.38
C ASN A 147 1.22 -0.99 7.85
N PHE A 148 0.68 -0.27 8.84
CA PHE A 148 -0.71 -0.45 9.26
C PHE A 148 -1.69 0.12 8.24
N PHE A 149 -1.39 1.28 7.66
CA PHE A 149 -2.21 1.81 6.55
C PHE A 149 -2.18 0.89 5.33
N GLY A 150 -1.00 0.39 4.96
CA GLY A 150 -0.86 -0.64 3.93
C GLY A 150 -1.56 -1.96 4.27
N TYR A 151 -1.77 -2.26 5.56
CA TYR A 151 -2.51 -3.44 6.00
C TYR A 151 -4.04 -3.27 5.91
N ILE A 152 -4.58 -2.07 6.17
CA ILE A 152 -6.04 -1.84 6.24
C ILE A 152 -6.66 -1.32 4.93
N ILE A 153 -5.84 -0.92 3.95
CA ILE A 153 -6.28 -0.41 2.65
C ILE A 153 -6.08 -1.47 1.58
N VAL A 154 -7.13 -1.78 0.79
CA VAL A 154 -7.03 -2.71 -0.35
C VAL A 154 -6.21 -2.06 -1.46
N ALA A 155 -4.90 -2.25 -1.39
CA ALA A 155 -3.91 -1.67 -2.28
C ALA A 155 -2.68 -2.59 -2.35
N PRO A 156 -1.71 -2.34 -3.26
CA PRO A 156 -0.47 -3.11 -3.36
C PRO A 156 0.32 -3.22 -2.06
N ASP A 157 0.17 -2.22 -1.20
CA ASP A 157 0.84 -2.08 0.09
C ASP A 157 0.54 -3.28 1.01
N ASN A 158 -0.65 -3.90 0.93
CA ASN A 158 -0.96 -5.15 1.62
C ASN A 158 0.01 -6.29 1.26
N PHE A 159 0.27 -6.44 -0.04
CA PHE A 159 1.08 -7.53 -0.57
C PHE A 159 2.57 -7.18 -0.53
N LEU A 160 2.92 -5.90 -0.41
CA LEU A 160 4.27 -5.46 -0.05
C LEU A 160 4.67 -5.89 1.36
N ILE A 161 3.76 -5.84 2.33
CA ILE A 161 4.02 -6.36 3.69
C ILE A 161 4.27 -7.87 3.62
N PHE A 162 3.39 -8.60 2.94
CA PHE A 162 3.50 -10.05 2.76
C PHE A 162 4.83 -10.46 2.12
N THR A 163 5.18 -9.86 0.98
CA THR A 163 6.43 -10.21 0.29
C THR A 163 7.68 -9.77 1.06
N SER A 164 7.59 -8.69 1.86
CA SER A 164 8.66 -8.29 2.78
C SER A 164 8.85 -9.31 3.91
N ILE A 165 7.77 -9.88 4.45
CA ILE A 165 7.82 -10.99 5.41
C ILE A 165 8.52 -12.21 4.79
N CYS A 166 8.19 -12.57 3.54
CA CYS A 166 8.86 -13.64 2.83
C CYS A 166 10.36 -13.35 2.61
N MET A 167 10.71 -12.12 2.22
CA MET A 167 12.10 -11.69 2.05
C MET A 167 12.87 -11.81 3.37
N LEU A 168 12.30 -11.34 4.49
CA LEU A 168 12.89 -11.49 5.82
C LEU A 168 13.16 -12.96 6.17
N GLY A 169 12.22 -13.86 5.83
CA GLY A 169 12.41 -15.30 5.98
C GLY A 169 13.66 -15.80 5.22
N LEU A 170 13.86 -15.37 3.97
CA LEU A 170 15.05 -15.74 3.18
C LEU A 170 16.34 -15.16 3.76
N LEU A 171 16.32 -13.92 4.27
CA LEU A 171 17.49 -13.30 4.92
C LEU A 171 17.87 -14.02 6.22
N ILE A 172 16.87 -14.44 7.00
CA ILE A 172 17.07 -15.21 8.23
C ILE A 172 17.59 -16.61 7.91
N TYR A 173 17.06 -17.25 6.86
CA TYR A 173 17.59 -18.52 6.39
C TYR A 173 19.08 -18.40 6.04
N TYR A 174 19.46 -17.38 5.28
CA TYR A 174 20.86 -17.10 4.91
C TYR A 174 21.74 -16.82 6.14
N LEU A 175 21.21 -16.13 7.15
CA LEU A 175 21.95 -15.79 8.36
C LEU A 175 22.38 -17.04 9.15
N TYR A 176 21.48 -18.03 9.27
CA TYR A 176 21.65 -19.19 10.15
C TYR A 176 22.07 -20.48 9.45
N ASN A 177 21.92 -20.61 8.13
CA ASN A 177 22.30 -21.83 7.40
C ASN A 177 23.53 -21.59 6.53
N GLU A 178 24.44 -22.56 6.53
CA GLU A 178 25.53 -22.61 5.57
C GLU A 178 25.07 -23.32 4.29
N GLU A 179 25.40 -22.77 3.12
CA GLU A 179 25.10 -23.40 1.83
C GLU A 179 26.04 -24.60 1.60
N GLU A 180 25.78 -25.72 2.27
CA GLU A 180 26.61 -26.94 2.14
C GLU A 180 26.23 -27.78 0.90
N ASN A 181 24.97 -27.75 0.45
CA ASN A 181 24.48 -28.56 -0.68
C ASN A 181 24.07 -27.70 -1.90
N SER A 182 24.40 -28.18 -3.11
CA SER A 182 24.05 -27.54 -4.38
C SER A 182 22.54 -27.45 -4.65
N LEU A 183 21.76 -28.45 -4.22
CA LEU A 183 20.30 -28.45 -4.39
C LEU A 183 19.64 -27.37 -3.51
N SER A 184 20.06 -27.24 -2.25
CA SER A 184 19.59 -26.16 -1.38
C SER A 184 19.99 -24.78 -1.92
N LYS A 185 21.15 -24.66 -2.56
CA LYS A 185 21.61 -23.41 -3.17
C LYS A 185 20.71 -22.97 -4.33
N GLN A 186 20.31 -23.89 -5.22
CA GLN A 186 19.39 -23.55 -6.31
C GLN A 186 18.00 -23.17 -5.78
N ALA A 187 17.47 -23.90 -4.79
CA ALA A 187 16.18 -23.60 -4.20
C ALA A 187 16.13 -22.19 -3.58
N ILE A 188 17.20 -21.74 -2.92
CA ILE A 188 17.29 -20.38 -2.35
C ILE A 188 17.31 -19.32 -3.46
N ILE A 189 18.07 -19.54 -4.54
CA ILE A 189 18.14 -18.62 -5.69
C ILE A 189 16.76 -18.47 -6.33
N VAL A 190 16.05 -19.58 -6.55
CA VAL A 190 14.68 -19.59 -7.08
C VAL A 190 13.74 -18.88 -6.11
N SER A 191 13.85 -19.12 -4.80
CA SER A 191 12.99 -18.49 -3.80
C SER A 191 13.19 -16.96 -3.77
N PHE A 192 14.44 -16.48 -3.79
CA PHE A 192 14.72 -15.05 -3.94
C PHE A 192 14.11 -14.49 -5.23
N ALA A 193 14.23 -15.20 -6.35
CA ALA A 193 13.69 -14.77 -7.62
C ALA A 193 12.17 -14.64 -7.60
N LEU A 194 11.46 -15.64 -7.05
CA LEU A 194 10.00 -15.63 -6.95
C LEU A 194 9.49 -14.53 -6.01
N VAL A 195 10.09 -14.38 -4.83
CA VAL A 195 9.70 -13.34 -3.86
C VAL A 195 9.97 -11.95 -4.44
N PHE A 196 11.13 -11.75 -5.07
CA PHE A 196 11.48 -10.48 -5.71
C PHE A 196 10.55 -10.15 -6.87
N ALA A 197 10.29 -11.11 -7.76
CA ALA A 197 9.40 -10.94 -8.90
C ALA A 197 7.96 -10.63 -8.47
N PHE A 198 7.45 -11.32 -7.45
CA PHE A 198 6.13 -11.05 -6.88
C PHE A 198 6.08 -9.63 -6.27
N GLY A 199 7.11 -9.23 -5.54
CA GLY A 199 7.21 -7.88 -4.98
C GLY A 199 7.25 -6.80 -6.06
N MET A 200 8.04 -6.98 -7.12
CA MET A 200 8.09 -6.07 -8.27
C MET A 200 6.76 -5.97 -9.02
N ALA A 201 6.08 -7.10 -9.24
CA ALA A 201 4.76 -7.13 -9.88
C ALA A 201 3.67 -6.49 -8.99
N THR A 202 3.90 -6.47 -7.68
CA THR A 202 3.05 -5.78 -6.71
C THR A 202 3.33 -4.29 -6.69
N LYS A 203 4.60 -3.86 -6.58
CA LYS A 203 4.99 -2.43 -6.61
C LYS A 203 6.47 -2.32 -7.00
N ILE A 204 6.79 -1.44 -7.95
CA ILE A 204 8.18 -1.21 -8.39
C ILE A 204 9.06 -0.66 -7.25
N SER A 205 8.46 -0.06 -6.22
CA SER A 205 9.19 0.34 -5.00
C SER A 205 9.85 -0.84 -4.27
N PHE A 206 9.58 -2.09 -4.64
CA PHE A 206 10.31 -3.26 -4.13
C PHE A 206 11.68 -3.49 -4.79
N PHE A 207 12.01 -2.76 -5.87
CA PHE A 207 13.24 -2.92 -6.64
C PHE A 207 14.53 -2.90 -5.80
N PRO A 208 14.69 -2.03 -4.79
CA PRO A 208 15.92 -1.99 -4.01
C PRO A 208 16.27 -3.30 -3.30
N LEU A 209 15.27 -4.16 -3.03
CA LEU A 209 15.50 -5.45 -2.40
C LEU A 209 16.25 -6.44 -3.29
N ALA A 210 16.43 -6.16 -4.60
CA ALA A 210 17.32 -6.91 -5.49
C ALA A 210 18.77 -6.95 -5.00
N VAL A 211 19.18 -5.95 -4.20
CA VAL A 211 20.51 -5.88 -3.59
C VAL A 211 20.82 -7.15 -2.79
N PHE A 212 19.84 -7.71 -2.07
CA PHE A 212 20.05 -8.92 -1.27
C PHE A 212 20.52 -10.10 -2.13
N PRO A 213 19.73 -10.64 -3.08
CA PRO A 213 20.19 -11.75 -3.90
C PRO A 213 21.48 -11.42 -4.68
N LEU A 214 21.64 -10.19 -5.19
CA LEU A 214 22.84 -9.81 -5.96
C LEU A 214 24.12 -9.77 -5.13
N LEU A 215 24.05 -9.47 -3.83
CA LEU A 215 25.19 -9.50 -2.91
C LEU A 215 25.38 -10.86 -2.25
N LEU A 216 24.28 -11.53 -1.86
CA LEU A 216 24.31 -12.75 -1.09
C LEU A 216 24.67 -13.98 -1.95
N ILE A 217 24.11 -14.09 -3.16
CA ILE A 217 24.34 -15.23 -4.06
C ILE A 217 25.78 -15.22 -4.58
N LYS A 218 26.48 -16.34 -4.38
CA LYS A 218 27.86 -16.54 -4.84
C LYS A 218 27.92 -16.93 -6.32
N GLY A 219 28.80 -16.27 -7.06
CA GLY A 219 29.18 -16.60 -8.45
C GLY A 219 28.21 -16.04 -9.50
N THR A 220 28.76 -15.71 -10.69
CA THR A 220 28.01 -15.06 -11.77
C THR A 220 26.85 -15.90 -12.29
N ARG A 221 27.03 -17.23 -12.40
CA ARG A 221 25.95 -18.13 -12.86
C ARG A 221 24.72 -18.08 -11.96
N GLY A 222 24.90 -18.04 -10.64
CA GLY A 222 23.80 -17.94 -9.69
C GLY A 222 23.05 -16.61 -9.79
N LYS A 223 23.79 -15.51 -9.97
CA LYS A 223 23.21 -14.17 -10.17
C LYS A 223 22.43 -14.07 -11.48
N ILE A 224 22.96 -14.62 -12.57
CA ILE A 224 22.25 -14.71 -13.86
C ILE A 224 20.97 -15.56 -13.70
N THR A 225 21.07 -16.69 -13.01
CA THR A 225 19.90 -17.55 -12.74
C THR A 225 18.81 -16.79 -11.98
N PHE A 226 19.18 -16.05 -10.93
CA PHE A 226 18.25 -15.17 -10.22
C PHE A 226 17.59 -14.15 -11.17
N ILE A 227 18.37 -13.44 -11.99
CA ILE A 227 17.85 -12.41 -12.91
C ILE A 227 16.86 -13.02 -13.92
N VAL A 228 17.24 -14.13 -14.57
CA VAL A 228 16.40 -14.78 -15.59
C VAL A 228 15.11 -15.31 -14.98
N ILE A 229 15.18 -16.02 -13.85
CA ILE A 229 13.99 -16.56 -13.18
C ILE A 229 13.10 -15.42 -12.67
N SER A 230 13.68 -14.35 -12.12
CA SER A 230 12.91 -13.19 -11.67
C SER A 230 12.17 -12.53 -12.82
N MET A 231 12.80 -12.40 -13.99
CA MET A 231 12.18 -11.83 -15.18
C MET A 231 11.02 -12.69 -15.68
N ILE A 232 11.21 -14.01 -15.78
CA ILE A 232 10.15 -14.94 -16.19
C ILE A 232 8.99 -14.91 -15.19
N ALA A 233 9.28 -14.97 -13.88
CA ALA A 233 8.26 -14.92 -12.84
C ALA A 233 7.53 -13.57 -12.80
N PHE A 234 8.22 -12.45 -13.04
CA PHE A 234 7.62 -11.12 -13.10
C PHE A 234 6.64 -11.02 -14.26
N LEU A 235 7.04 -11.48 -15.46
CA LEU A 235 6.17 -11.53 -16.63
C LEU A 235 4.93 -12.39 -16.36
N PHE A 236 5.11 -13.53 -15.68
CA PHE A 236 3.99 -14.38 -15.26
C PHE A 236 3.02 -13.65 -14.32
N PHE A 237 3.52 -12.93 -13.30
CA PHE A 237 2.66 -12.22 -12.35
C PHE A 237 1.94 -11.00 -12.95
N VAL A 238 2.51 -10.36 -13.98
CA VAL A 238 1.88 -9.22 -14.67
C VAL A 238 1.03 -9.69 -15.86
N LEU A 239 1.11 -10.96 -16.26
CA LEU A 239 0.36 -11.53 -17.38
C LEU A 239 -1.15 -11.20 -17.37
N PRO A 240 -1.87 -11.18 -16.23
CA PRO A 240 -3.29 -10.79 -16.23
C PRO A 240 -3.56 -9.35 -16.74
N ALA A 241 -2.55 -8.47 -16.71
CA ALA A 241 -2.60 -7.09 -17.19
C ALA A 241 -1.91 -6.87 -18.56
N ILE A 242 -1.59 -7.95 -19.31
CA ILE A 242 -0.83 -7.94 -20.58
C ILE A 242 -1.38 -7.01 -21.66
N GLY A 243 -2.68 -6.70 -21.65
CA GLY A 243 -3.34 -5.87 -22.67
C GLY A 243 -2.74 -4.46 -22.84
N ASN A 244 -2.09 -3.92 -21.79
CA ASN A 244 -1.58 -2.56 -21.76
C ASN A 244 -0.05 -2.48 -21.61
N TYR A 245 0.73 -3.50 -22.03
CA TYR A 245 2.19 -3.47 -21.85
C TYR A 245 2.89 -2.28 -22.51
N GLY A 246 2.43 -1.84 -23.67
CA GLY A 246 2.98 -0.66 -24.34
C GLY A 246 2.81 0.61 -23.49
N GLU A 247 1.62 0.79 -22.94
CA GLU A 247 1.29 1.91 -22.05
C GLU A 247 2.05 1.81 -20.72
N PHE A 248 2.12 0.61 -20.12
CA PHE A 248 2.91 0.35 -18.93
C PHE A 248 4.41 0.65 -19.14
N ALA A 249 4.99 0.20 -20.25
CA ALA A 249 6.40 0.44 -20.55
C ALA A 249 6.69 1.94 -20.75
N ASN A 250 5.78 2.65 -21.43
CA ASN A 250 5.86 4.10 -21.57
C ASN A 250 5.74 4.81 -20.21
N TRP A 251 4.79 4.39 -19.37
CA TRP A 251 4.62 4.93 -18.02
C TRP A 251 5.88 4.70 -17.16
N VAL A 252 6.46 3.50 -17.16
CA VAL A 252 7.72 3.23 -16.46
C VAL A 252 8.83 4.14 -16.97
N LYS A 253 8.95 4.30 -18.30
CA LYS A 253 9.93 5.21 -18.91
C LYS A 253 9.71 6.67 -18.45
N ASP A 254 8.48 7.13 -18.42
CA ASP A 254 8.13 8.48 -17.98
C ASP A 254 8.43 8.69 -16.49
N LEU A 255 8.21 7.69 -15.64
CA LEU A 255 8.66 7.74 -14.24
C LEU A 255 10.18 7.95 -14.10
N PHE A 256 11.00 7.48 -15.05
CA PHE A 256 12.44 7.68 -15.02
C PHE A 256 12.87 9.05 -15.56
N ILE A 257 12.22 9.55 -16.61
CA ILE A 257 12.68 10.70 -17.38
C ILE A 257 12.01 12.02 -16.94
N ARG A 258 10.83 11.95 -16.33
CA ARG A 258 10.02 13.12 -15.97
C ARG A 258 9.92 13.34 -14.45
N SER A 259 9.64 14.57 -14.06
CA SER A 259 9.34 14.98 -12.69
C SER A 259 7.86 14.76 -12.34
N SER A 260 7.49 15.08 -11.10
CA SER A 260 6.14 14.89 -10.54
C SER A 260 5.69 13.43 -10.40
N ASN A 261 4.61 13.23 -9.64
CA ASN A 261 3.98 11.91 -9.47
C ASN A 261 3.48 11.40 -10.83
N TYR A 262 3.54 10.08 -11.03
CA TYR A 262 3.11 9.40 -12.25
C TYR A 262 3.82 9.83 -13.55
N GLY A 263 4.90 10.63 -13.45
CA GLY A 263 5.70 11.03 -14.61
C GLY A 263 5.04 12.09 -15.50
N GLU A 264 4.13 12.90 -14.97
CA GLU A 264 3.40 13.92 -15.76
C GLU A 264 4.16 15.26 -15.91
N GLY A 265 5.24 15.44 -15.15
CA GLY A 265 5.98 16.71 -15.10
C GLY A 265 6.98 16.92 -16.24
N ASP A 266 7.78 17.98 -16.07
CA ASP A 266 8.87 18.34 -16.97
C ASP A 266 9.89 17.20 -17.12
N ALA A 267 10.54 17.13 -18.28
CA ALA A 267 11.61 16.17 -18.56
C ALA A 267 12.86 16.47 -17.73
N THR A 268 12.82 16.14 -16.44
CA THR A 268 13.90 16.33 -15.46
C THR A 268 13.98 15.10 -14.56
N ILE A 269 15.19 14.57 -14.39
CA ILE A 269 15.40 13.33 -13.60
C ILE A 269 15.37 13.64 -12.10
N ILE A 270 15.89 14.79 -11.67
CA ILE A 270 15.88 15.25 -10.28
C ILE A 270 15.73 16.77 -10.28
N ASN A 271 14.72 17.28 -9.58
CA ASN A 271 14.69 18.68 -9.14
C ASN A 271 15.45 18.75 -7.80
N PRO A 272 16.64 19.37 -7.71
CA PRO A 272 17.47 19.29 -6.50
C PRO A 272 16.79 19.84 -5.24
N ARG A 273 15.97 20.88 -5.37
CA ARG A 273 15.29 21.49 -4.24
C ARG A 273 14.20 20.57 -3.69
N GLU A 274 13.29 20.12 -4.56
CA GLU A 274 12.23 19.17 -4.20
C GLU A 274 12.83 17.88 -3.64
N PHE A 275 13.91 17.37 -4.26
CA PHE A 275 14.58 16.17 -3.79
C PHE A 275 15.12 16.31 -2.35
N LEU A 276 15.73 17.44 -2.01
CA LEU A 276 16.20 17.72 -0.65
C LEU A 276 15.02 17.86 0.33
N GLU A 277 13.96 18.57 -0.06
CA GLU A 277 12.74 18.69 0.74
C GLU A 277 12.10 17.31 0.98
N HIS A 278 12.05 16.45 -0.04
CA HIS A 278 11.56 15.09 0.04
C HIS A 278 12.42 14.19 0.95
N LEU A 279 13.76 14.34 0.91
CA LEU A 279 14.64 13.63 1.84
C LEU A 279 14.34 13.99 3.29
N VAL A 280 14.12 15.27 3.57
CA VAL A 280 13.76 15.74 4.92
C VAL A 280 12.40 15.15 5.32
N MET A 281 11.39 15.23 4.45
CA MET A 281 10.05 14.70 4.73
C MET A 281 10.04 13.20 5.05
N ILE A 282 10.86 12.38 4.37
CA ILE A 282 10.96 10.94 4.65
C ILE A 282 11.27 10.70 6.14
N PHE A 283 12.23 11.45 6.69
CA PHE A 283 12.68 11.29 8.07
C PHE A 283 11.82 12.03 9.09
N GLU A 284 11.24 13.18 8.74
CA GLU A 284 10.31 13.90 9.61
C GLU A 284 9.02 13.11 9.85
N LYS A 285 8.52 12.41 8.82
CA LYS A 285 7.31 11.61 8.92
C LYS A 285 7.50 10.31 9.69
N ASP A 286 8.72 9.78 9.78
CA ASP A 286 9.01 8.57 10.53
C ASP A 286 10.34 8.65 11.30
N THR A 287 10.24 9.15 12.54
CA THR A 287 11.39 9.30 13.45
C THR A 287 12.01 7.96 13.84
N PHE A 288 11.22 6.89 13.93
CA PHE A 288 11.73 5.56 14.26
C PHE A 288 12.63 5.03 13.13
N PHE A 289 12.22 5.23 11.88
CA PHE A 289 13.04 4.91 10.72
C PHE A 289 14.32 5.74 10.67
N LEU A 290 14.25 7.05 10.95
CA LEU A 290 15.45 7.91 11.04
C LEU A 290 16.49 7.34 12.02
N ILE A 291 16.08 7.03 13.24
CA ILE A 291 16.96 6.47 14.27
C ILE A 291 17.53 5.12 13.81
N THR A 292 16.67 4.26 13.27
CA THR A 292 17.08 2.93 12.79
C THR A 292 18.10 3.03 11.66
N TYR A 293 17.86 3.91 10.69
CA TYR A 293 18.76 4.15 9.57
C TYR A 293 20.12 4.67 10.07
N ALA A 294 20.13 5.68 10.94
CA ALA A 294 21.35 6.23 11.51
C ALA A 294 22.17 5.17 12.27
N VAL A 295 21.54 4.35 13.12
CA VAL A 295 22.19 3.25 13.84
C VAL A 295 22.74 2.19 12.87
N THR A 296 21.99 1.88 11.82
CA THR A 296 22.38 0.91 10.78
C THR A 296 23.64 1.37 10.04
N ILE A 297 23.68 2.64 9.60
CA ILE A 297 24.84 3.23 8.92
C ILE A 297 26.04 3.33 9.86
N ALA A 298 25.86 3.83 11.09
CA ALA A 298 26.92 3.95 12.08
C ALA A 298 27.54 2.59 12.43
N THR A 299 26.72 1.56 12.63
CA THR A 299 27.20 0.20 12.92
C THR A 299 27.89 -0.42 11.71
N THR A 300 27.43 -0.13 10.49
CA THR A 300 28.11 -0.56 9.26
C THR A 300 29.50 0.06 9.16
N PHE A 301 29.63 1.37 9.41
CA PHE A 301 30.91 2.08 9.37
C PHE A 301 31.87 1.55 10.46
N LEU A 302 31.39 1.41 11.70
CA LEU A 302 32.19 0.82 12.77
C LEU A 302 32.66 -0.60 12.40
N SER A 303 31.77 -1.43 11.84
CA SER A 303 32.10 -2.79 11.42
C SER A 303 33.15 -2.82 10.30
N LEU A 304 33.15 -1.84 9.39
CA LEU A 304 34.22 -1.66 8.40
C LEU A 304 35.58 -1.40 9.06
N THR A 305 35.64 -0.58 10.13
CA THR A 305 36.89 -0.35 10.88
C THR A 305 37.36 -1.58 11.67
N LYS A 306 36.43 -2.47 12.03
CA LYS A 306 36.69 -3.73 12.77
C LYS A 306 36.74 -4.96 11.86
N ARG A 307 36.90 -4.79 10.54
CA ARG A 307 36.82 -5.87 9.55
C ARG A 307 37.75 -7.05 9.83
N ASN A 308 38.95 -6.80 10.37
CA ASN A 308 39.91 -7.87 10.69
C ASN A 308 39.42 -8.76 11.84
N PHE A 309 38.75 -8.18 12.84
CA PHE A 309 38.11 -8.94 13.92
C PHE A 309 36.89 -9.71 13.41
N ILE A 310 36.06 -9.11 12.57
CA ILE A 310 34.89 -9.79 11.97
C ILE A 310 35.32 -11.02 11.15
N LYS A 311 36.46 -10.94 10.45
CA LYS A 311 36.97 -12.06 9.64
C LYS A 311 37.29 -13.31 10.45
N THR A 312 37.48 -13.23 11.77
CA THR A 312 37.79 -14.41 12.58
C THR A 312 36.56 -15.28 12.90
N ASP A 313 35.34 -14.75 12.74
CA ASP A 313 34.09 -15.48 13.01
C ASP A 313 33.17 -15.49 11.76
N PRO A 314 32.95 -16.67 11.13
CA PRO A 314 32.06 -16.81 9.97
C PRO A 314 30.63 -16.28 10.19
N SER A 315 30.08 -16.41 11.41
CA SER A 315 28.75 -15.90 11.77
C SER A 315 28.73 -14.37 11.73
N MET A 316 29.74 -13.73 12.31
CA MET A 316 29.90 -12.28 12.24
C MET A 316 30.10 -11.79 10.81
N GLN A 317 30.83 -12.54 9.97
CA GLN A 317 30.97 -12.21 8.56
C GLN A 317 29.62 -12.22 7.83
N ARG A 318 28.76 -13.21 8.08
CA ARG A 318 27.40 -13.27 7.51
C ARG A 318 26.55 -12.10 7.97
N GLN A 319 26.55 -11.79 9.26
CA GLN A 319 25.83 -10.64 9.84
C GLN A 319 26.31 -9.33 9.22
N PHE A 320 27.62 -9.13 9.12
CA PHE A 320 28.20 -7.93 8.54
C PHE A 320 27.87 -7.78 7.05
N LYS A 321 27.92 -8.86 6.28
CA LYS A 321 27.54 -8.86 4.87
C LYS A 321 26.06 -8.52 4.68
N LEU A 322 25.18 -9.06 5.53
CA LEU A 322 23.76 -8.72 5.55
C LEU A 322 23.56 -7.25 5.94
N LEU A 323 24.28 -6.74 6.94
CA LEU A 323 24.19 -5.35 7.36
C LEU A 323 24.58 -4.39 6.23
N ILE A 324 25.64 -4.68 5.48
CA ILE A 324 26.00 -3.92 4.27
C ILE A 324 24.86 -3.95 3.25
N ALA A 325 24.28 -5.12 2.99
CA ALA A 325 23.18 -5.26 2.04
C ALA A 325 21.93 -4.47 2.48
N VAL A 326 21.60 -4.50 3.77
CA VAL A 326 20.50 -3.72 4.34
C VAL A 326 20.77 -2.22 4.22
N SER A 327 21.97 -1.75 4.57
CA SER A 327 22.38 -0.34 4.45
C SER A 327 22.23 0.15 3.02
N ILE A 328 22.78 -0.58 2.04
CA ILE A 328 22.66 -0.24 0.61
C ILE A 328 21.19 -0.23 0.18
N THR A 329 20.40 -1.24 0.58
CA THR A 329 18.98 -1.34 0.22
C THR A 329 18.19 -0.14 0.76
N MET A 330 18.36 0.19 2.04
CA MET A 330 17.69 1.35 2.66
C MET A 330 18.11 2.66 2.00
N THR A 331 19.40 2.87 1.72
CA THR A 331 19.88 4.06 1.02
C THR A 331 19.29 4.17 -0.39
N ILE A 332 19.29 3.09 -1.18
CA ILE A 332 18.69 3.11 -2.52
C ILE A 332 17.17 3.39 -2.43
N GLN A 333 16.47 2.80 -1.47
CA GLN A 333 15.04 3.10 -1.25
C GLN A 333 14.81 4.58 -0.99
N ILE A 334 15.57 5.18 -0.05
CA ILE A 334 15.47 6.59 0.28
C ILE A 334 15.69 7.46 -0.96
N LEU A 335 16.72 7.16 -1.76
CA LEU A 335 17.04 7.93 -2.97
C LEU A 335 15.94 7.82 -4.04
N ILE A 336 15.39 6.62 -4.25
CA ILE A 336 14.30 6.43 -5.22
C ILE A 336 13.03 7.15 -4.76
N VAL A 337 12.67 7.02 -3.48
CA VAL A 337 11.45 7.64 -2.94
C VAL A 337 11.59 9.16 -2.87
N ALA A 338 12.78 9.69 -2.57
CA ALA A 338 13.02 11.13 -2.57
C ALA A 338 12.82 11.77 -3.96
N LYS A 339 12.99 11.01 -5.04
CA LYS A 339 12.68 11.50 -6.38
C LYS A 339 11.18 11.75 -6.56
N GLN A 340 10.32 10.86 -6.07
CA GLN A 340 8.86 10.93 -6.22
C GLN A 340 8.19 10.56 -4.89
N TYR A 341 8.11 11.55 -4.01
CA TYR A 341 7.83 11.30 -2.60
C TYR A 341 6.39 10.88 -2.33
N ARG A 342 6.24 9.67 -1.81
CA ARG A 342 5.10 9.17 -1.04
C ARG A 342 5.63 8.31 0.10
N GLN A 343 5.22 8.59 1.33
CA GLN A 343 5.76 7.89 2.51
C GLN A 343 5.55 6.37 2.44
N HIS A 344 4.39 5.91 1.97
CA HIS A 344 4.10 4.49 1.84
C HIS A 344 5.01 3.75 0.82
N TYR A 345 5.74 4.45 -0.07
CA TYR A 345 6.77 3.81 -0.90
C TYR A 345 7.97 3.30 -0.09
N MET A 346 8.11 3.72 1.17
CA MET A 346 9.15 3.26 2.09
C MET A 346 8.83 1.96 2.82
N ILE A 347 7.62 1.38 2.67
CA ILE A 347 7.20 0.14 3.34
C ILE A 347 8.27 -0.97 3.28
N PRO A 348 8.91 -1.29 2.13
CA PRO A 348 9.94 -2.32 2.09
C PRO A 348 11.15 -2.02 3.00
N ALA A 349 11.56 -0.74 3.12
CA ALA A 349 12.62 -0.33 4.03
C ALA A 349 12.16 -0.32 5.49
N PHE A 350 10.94 0.11 5.78
CA PHE A 350 10.37 0.04 7.13
C PHE A 350 10.31 -1.40 7.65
N MET A 351 9.92 -2.35 6.81
CA MET A 351 9.88 -3.77 7.17
C MET A 351 11.27 -4.35 7.53
N LEU A 352 12.35 -3.75 7.00
CA LEU A 352 13.74 -4.12 7.31
C LEU A 352 14.27 -3.51 8.61
N SER A 353 13.62 -2.49 9.17
CA SER A 353 14.10 -1.75 10.35
C SER A 353 14.40 -2.66 11.54
N ILE A 354 13.46 -3.56 11.90
CA ILE A 354 13.66 -4.42 13.07
C ILE A 354 14.75 -5.46 12.84
N PHE A 355 14.82 -6.00 11.63
CA PHE A 355 15.91 -6.90 11.23
C PHE A 355 17.27 -6.18 11.26
N SER A 356 17.36 -4.95 10.77
CA SER A 356 18.62 -4.17 10.78
C SER A 356 19.09 -3.89 12.20
N LEU A 357 18.19 -3.46 13.11
CA LEU A 357 18.51 -3.26 14.52
C LEU A 357 18.98 -4.55 15.19
N SER A 358 18.39 -5.68 14.84
CA SER A 358 18.80 -6.99 15.39
C SER A 358 20.23 -7.39 14.98
N LEU A 359 20.62 -7.08 13.73
CA LEU A 359 21.99 -7.27 13.25
C LEU A 359 22.95 -6.31 13.95
N CYS A 360 22.56 -5.03 14.07
CA CYS A 360 23.37 -4.02 14.75
C CYS A 360 23.65 -4.41 16.21
N ALA A 361 22.60 -4.79 16.94
CA ALA A 361 22.71 -5.21 18.33
C ALA A 361 23.62 -6.44 18.49
N SER A 362 23.61 -7.37 17.54
CA SER A 362 24.45 -8.56 17.59
C SER A 362 25.93 -8.25 17.31
N LEU A 363 26.23 -7.44 16.29
CA LEU A 363 27.60 -7.04 15.96
C LEU A 363 28.21 -6.15 17.05
N LEU A 364 27.45 -5.18 17.57
CA LEU A 364 27.90 -4.32 18.67
C LEU A 364 28.18 -5.14 19.94
N ALA A 365 27.40 -6.19 20.22
CA ALA A 365 27.67 -7.09 21.34
C ALA A 365 29.01 -7.80 21.24
N SER A 366 29.40 -8.18 20.03
CA SER A 366 30.70 -8.81 19.79
C SER A 366 31.86 -7.83 19.94
N PHE A 367 31.62 -6.52 19.83
CA PHE A 367 32.65 -5.48 20.00
C PHE A 367 32.77 -5.00 21.46
N PHE A 368 31.70 -5.08 22.26
CA PHE A 368 31.65 -4.52 23.61
C PHE A 368 31.10 -5.55 24.62
N ASN A 369 31.83 -5.83 25.70
CA ASN A 369 31.57 -6.92 26.64
C ASN A 369 30.17 -6.87 27.34
N SER A 370 29.58 -8.03 27.66
CA SER A 370 28.26 -8.44 27.13
C SER A 370 27.03 -8.48 28.06
N MET A 371 27.04 -7.91 29.27
CA MET A 371 25.80 -7.85 30.09
C MET A 371 24.86 -6.68 29.75
N LYS A 372 25.39 -5.55 29.27
CA LYS A 372 24.59 -4.35 28.93
C LYS A 372 23.74 -4.55 27.65
N ILE A 373 24.12 -5.48 26.77
CA ILE A 373 23.40 -5.75 25.52
C ILE A 373 22.09 -6.50 25.73
N ILE A 374 22.00 -7.41 26.72
CA ILE A 374 20.74 -8.12 27.00
C ILE A 374 19.67 -7.11 27.45
N TYR A 375 20.02 -6.21 28.37
CA TYR A 375 19.15 -5.09 28.75
C TYR A 375 18.84 -4.18 27.56
N GLY A 376 19.82 -3.90 26.69
CA GLY A 376 19.60 -3.15 25.46
C GLY A 376 18.56 -3.77 24.52
N ARG A 377 18.55 -5.11 24.36
CA ARG A 377 17.55 -5.83 23.54
C ARG A 377 16.15 -5.74 24.15
N ILE A 378 16.04 -5.85 25.47
CA ILE A 378 14.76 -5.68 26.18
C ILE A 378 14.26 -4.24 26.04
N VAL A 379 15.14 -3.24 26.21
CA VAL A 379 14.78 -1.83 26.03
C VAL A 379 14.32 -1.56 24.60
N ILE A 380 15.04 -2.06 23.59
CA ILE A 380 14.64 -1.93 22.18
C ILE A 380 13.26 -2.58 21.95
N PHE A 381 13.03 -3.79 22.46
CA PHE A 381 11.74 -4.46 22.36
C PHE A 381 10.60 -3.62 22.98
N VAL A 382 10.80 -3.12 24.20
CA VAL A 382 9.82 -2.27 24.89
C VAL A 382 9.56 -0.97 24.13
N LEU A 383 10.61 -0.33 23.60
CA LEU A 383 10.47 0.90 22.81
C LEU A 383 9.69 0.66 21.52
N ILE A 384 9.95 -0.45 20.81
CA ILE A 384 9.22 -0.78 19.58
C ILE A 384 7.75 -1.07 19.88
N VAL A 385 7.46 -1.86 20.92
CA VAL A 385 6.08 -2.18 21.31
C VAL A 385 5.35 -0.92 21.77
N GLY A 386 6.00 -0.08 22.58
CA GLY A 386 5.45 1.20 23.04
C GLY A 386 5.17 2.16 21.88
N TRP A 387 6.12 2.29 20.95
CA TRP A 387 5.96 3.11 19.74
C TRP A 387 4.83 2.62 18.84
N GLY A 388 4.79 1.33 18.52
CA GLY A 388 3.72 0.74 17.73
C GLY A 388 2.34 0.88 18.40
N THR A 389 2.28 0.71 19.72
CA THR A 389 1.04 0.91 20.49
C THR A 389 0.58 2.36 20.43
N TYR A 390 1.49 3.31 20.65
CA TYR A 390 1.19 4.74 20.55
C TYR A 390 0.67 5.10 19.15
N GLN A 391 1.32 4.62 18.09
CA GLN A 391 0.87 4.87 16.72
C GLN A 391 -0.53 4.33 16.47
N VAL A 392 -0.83 3.10 16.90
CA VAL A 392 -2.16 2.50 16.73
C VAL A 392 -3.23 3.29 17.49
N LEU A 393 -2.99 3.66 18.75
CA LEU A 393 -3.97 4.40 19.55
C LEU A 393 -4.22 5.82 18.98
N PHE A 394 -3.15 6.55 18.64
CA PHE A 394 -3.28 7.89 18.06
C PHE A 394 -4.05 7.87 16.74
N ASN A 395 -3.75 6.91 15.86
CA ASN A 395 -4.43 6.80 14.56
C ASN A 395 -5.83 6.21 14.66
N TYR A 396 -6.14 5.46 15.72
CA TYR A 396 -7.51 5.04 16.02
C TYR A 396 -8.40 6.26 16.33
N ASP A 397 -7.92 7.17 17.16
CA ASP A 397 -8.67 8.39 17.52
C ASP A 397 -8.82 9.31 16.31
N LEU A 398 -7.73 9.54 15.56
CA LEU A 398 -7.76 10.34 14.33
C LEU A 398 -8.70 9.75 13.27
N GLY A 399 -8.62 8.44 13.01
CA GLY A 399 -9.49 7.76 12.05
C GLY A 399 -10.95 7.80 12.47
N SER A 400 -11.23 7.66 13.77
CA SER A 400 -12.59 7.74 14.31
C SER A 400 -13.17 9.15 14.18
N PHE A 401 -12.37 10.18 14.44
CA PHE A 401 -12.74 11.57 14.20
C PHE A 401 -13.07 11.80 12.73
N GLN A 402 -12.16 11.42 11.82
CA GLN A 402 -12.35 11.60 10.37
C GLN A 402 -13.61 10.89 9.86
N LYS A 403 -13.81 9.64 10.27
CA LYS A 403 -15.03 8.86 9.96
C LYS A 403 -16.30 9.59 10.41
N ASN A 404 -16.31 10.11 11.64
CA ASN A 404 -17.49 10.79 12.18
C ASN A 404 -17.79 12.10 11.44
N GLU A 405 -16.76 12.87 11.06
CA GLU A 405 -16.92 14.09 10.27
C GLU A 405 -17.43 13.81 8.85
N ALA A 406 -16.92 12.77 8.20
CA ALA A 406 -17.42 12.32 6.90
C ALA A 406 -18.86 11.79 6.97
N ALA A 407 -19.19 11.04 8.02
CA ALA A 407 -20.53 10.50 8.24
C ALA A 407 -21.58 11.60 8.42
N LYS A 408 -21.22 12.78 8.94
CA LYS A 408 -22.13 13.93 9.01
C LYS A 408 -22.53 14.42 7.62
N ILE A 409 -21.58 14.57 6.71
CA ILE A 409 -21.85 14.99 5.32
C ILE A 409 -22.73 13.95 4.61
N ASP A 410 -22.33 12.67 4.68
CA ASP A 410 -23.07 11.55 4.08
C ASP A 410 -24.50 11.44 4.66
N LYS A 411 -24.69 11.75 5.94
CA LYS A 411 -26.02 11.85 6.57
C LYS A 411 -26.83 13.04 6.06
N MET A 412 -26.26 14.24 6.03
CA MET A 412 -26.94 15.45 5.52
C MET A 412 -27.39 15.26 4.06
N LEU A 413 -26.56 14.66 3.21
CA LEU A 413 -26.91 14.38 1.82
C LEU A 413 -28.09 13.40 1.70
N ARG A 414 -28.19 12.41 2.59
CA ARG A 414 -29.28 11.42 2.58
C ARG A 414 -30.59 11.92 3.21
N GLU A 415 -30.51 12.77 4.23
CA GLU A 415 -31.67 13.19 5.01
C GLU A 415 -32.12 14.60 4.65
N ASP A 416 -31.23 15.60 4.74
CA ASP A 416 -31.57 17.01 4.54
C ASP A 416 -31.68 17.40 3.06
N PHE A 417 -30.95 16.68 2.20
CA PHE A 417 -30.93 16.90 0.74
C PHE A 417 -31.48 15.71 -0.04
N GLU A 418 -32.34 14.90 0.58
CA GLU A 418 -33.01 13.79 -0.09
C GLU A 418 -33.72 14.28 -1.38
N GLY A 419 -33.49 13.56 -2.49
CA GLY A 419 -34.05 13.91 -3.79
C GLY A 419 -33.41 15.10 -4.50
N ARG A 420 -32.56 15.91 -3.83
CA ARG A 420 -31.81 16.98 -4.50
C ARG A 420 -30.73 16.40 -5.40
N PHE A 421 -30.42 17.13 -6.47
CA PHE A 421 -29.36 16.76 -7.38
C PHE A 421 -27.98 17.09 -6.80
N VAL A 422 -27.10 16.10 -6.69
CA VAL A 422 -25.79 16.24 -6.04
C VAL A 422 -24.65 16.08 -7.06
N VAL A 423 -23.69 17.01 -7.03
CA VAL A 423 -22.46 16.94 -7.82
C VAL A 423 -21.26 16.84 -6.89
N SER A 424 -20.66 15.66 -6.79
CA SER A 424 -19.53 15.38 -5.89
C SER A 424 -18.19 15.38 -6.63
N THR A 425 -17.11 15.72 -5.93
CA THR A 425 -15.74 15.65 -6.47
C THR A 425 -14.94 14.49 -5.88
N PHE A 426 -13.70 14.32 -6.35
CA PHE A 426 -12.76 13.36 -5.77
C PHE A 426 -12.57 13.59 -4.26
N ALA A 427 -12.31 12.50 -3.52
CA ALA A 427 -12.08 12.49 -2.06
C ALA A 427 -13.25 12.92 -1.18
N THR A 428 -14.44 13.10 -1.76
CA THR A 428 -15.65 13.38 -0.99
C THR A 428 -16.29 12.11 -0.43
N ALA A 429 -16.96 12.24 0.71
CA ALA A 429 -17.61 11.15 1.40
C ALA A 429 -18.86 10.67 0.61
N GLY A 430 -18.89 9.40 0.23
CA GLY A 430 -20.06 8.82 -0.43
C GLY A 430 -19.71 7.64 -1.33
N LYS A 431 -20.58 6.64 -1.39
CA LYS A 431 -20.38 5.47 -2.26
C LYS A 431 -20.35 5.87 -3.74
N GLN A 432 -21.15 6.87 -4.10
CA GLN A 432 -21.34 7.37 -5.45
C GLN A 432 -20.05 7.95 -6.03
N PRO A 433 -19.42 8.99 -5.43
CA PRO A 433 -18.14 9.51 -5.91
C PRO A 433 -17.04 8.43 -5.88
N ALA A 434 -17.07 7.52 -4.91
CA ALA A 434 -16.05 6.48 -4.80
C ALA A 434 -16.12 5.44 -5.95
N LEU A 435 -17.33 4.97 -6.27
CA LEU A 435 -17.57 4.08 -7.41
C LEU A 435 -17.27 4.78 -8.73
N ALA A 436 -17.72 6.02 -8.91
CA ALA A 436 -17.51 6.78 -10.13
C ALA A 436 -16.00 6.96 -10.42
N PHE A 437 -15.22 7.28 -9.38
CA PHE A 437 -13.77 7.34 -9.51
C PHE A 437 -13.18 5.96 -9.85
N GLY A 438 -13.56 4.89 -9.14
CA GLY A 438 -13.08 3.54 -9.45
C GLY A 438 -13.37 3.10 -10.90
N ILE A 439 -14.58 3.40 -11.39
CA ILE A 439 -15.02 3.09 -12.76
C ILE A 439 -14.23 3.88 -13.80
N SER A 440 -13.73 5.08 -13.47
CA SER A 440 -12.88 5.84 -14.40
C SER A 440 -11.55 5.12 -14.74
N TYR A 441 -11.18 4.08 -13.98
CA TYR A 441 -10.04 3.20 -14.21
C TYR A 441 -10.46 1.78 -14.65
N ALA A 442 -11.68 1.60 -15.17
CA ALA A 442 -12.17 0.30 -15.62
C ALA A 442 -11.65 -0.11 -17.01
N GLY A 443 -10.86 0.73 -17.69
CA GLY A 443 -10.32 0.44 -19.02
C GLY A 443 -11.44 0.29 -20.05
N SER A 444 -11.43 -0.78 -20.84
CA SER A 444 -12.45 -1.07 -21.86
C SER A 444 -13.87 -1.29 -21.30
N GLN A 445 -14.02 -1.51 -19.99
CA GLN A 445 -15.34 -1.68 -19.34
C GLN A 445 -15.95 -0.36 -18.84
N THR A 446 -15.25 0.76 -19.00
CA THR A 446 -15.65 2.07 -18.43
C THR A 446 -17.07 2.47 -18.86
N ASP A 447 -17.40 2.37 -20.15
CA ASP A 447 -18.71 2.80 -20.64
C ASP A 447 -19.85 1.88 -20.16
N ARG A 448 -19.61 0.57 -20.14
CA ARG A 448 -20.58 -0.41 -19.61
C ARG A 448 -20.88 -0.17 -18.14
N TYR A 449 -19.85 -0.01 -17.31
CA TYR A 449 -20.06 0.24 -15.87
C TYR A 449 -20.65 1.60 -15.60
N ARG A 450 -20.29 2.62 -16.40
CA ARG A 450 -20.91 3.93 -16.33
C ARG A 450 -22.41 3.85 -16.58
N ALA A 451 -22.85 3.15 -17.63
CA ALA A 451 -24.27 2.97 -17.92
C ALA A 451 -25.02 2.29 -16.76
N MET A 452 -24.44 1.23 -16.18
CA MET A 452 -25.01 0.55 -15.02
C MET A 452 -25.05 1.44 -13.76
N LEU A 453 -24.02 2.28 -13.55
CA LEU A 453 -23.99 3.23 -12.44
C LEU A 453 -25.11 4.27 -12.56
N CYS A 454 -25.40 4.74 -13.77
CA CYS A 454 -26.46 5.71 -14.03
C CYS A 454 -27.85 5.15 -13.67
N GLU A 455 -28.10 3.86 -13.93
CA GLU A 455 -29.36 3.21 -13.50
C GLU A 455 -29.49 3.14 -11.98
N LEU A 456 -28.36 2.99 -11.27
CA LEU A 456 -28.32 2.93 -9.80
C LEU A 456 -28.36 4.32 -9.13
N GLN A 457 -28.09 5.41 -9.86
CA GLN A 457 -27.81 6.74 -9.29
C GLN A 457 -28.47 7.88 -10.08
N GLN A 458 -29.80 7.96 -10.04
CA GLN A 458 -30.56 8.90 -10.87
C GLN A 458 -30.33 10.40 -10.53
N ASN A 459 -29.92 10.75 -9.31
CA ASN A 459 -29.77 12.14 -8.84
C ASN A 459 -28.32 12.53 -8.47
N HIS A 460 -27.31 11.88 -9.06
CA HIS A 460 -25.90 12.11 -8.69
C HIS A 460 -24.94 12.20 -9.90
N ILE A 461 -24.03 13.17 -9.85
CA ILE A 461 -22.93 13.36 -10.81
C ILE A 461 -21.59 13.39 -10.07
N PHE A 462 -20.57 12.82 -10.67
CA PHE A 462 -19.18 12.95 -10.24
C PHE A 462 -18.41 13.92 -11.14
N TYR A 463 -17.85 14.98 -10.58
CA TYR A 463 -16.97 15.90 -11.29
C TYR A 463 -15.50 15.57 -11.02
N ASN A 464 -14.73 15.33 -12.09
CA ASN A 464 -13.29 15.12 -11.99
C ASN A 464 -12.56 16.47 -12.15
N PRO A 465 -11.93 16.98 -11.08
CA PRO A 465 -11.35 18.32 -11.09
C PRO A 465 -10.11 18.44 -11.98
N TRP A 466 -9.40 17.35 -12.23
CA TRP A 466 -8.17 17.36 -13.05
C TRP A 466 -8.47 17.39 -14.54
N LYS A 467 -9.41 16.55 -14.99
CA LYS A 467 -9.82 16.47 -16.39
C LYS A 467 -10.88 17.49 -16.76
N LYS A 468 -11.50 18.15 -15.77
CA LYS A 468 -12.63 19.08 -15.93
C LYS A 468 -13.81 18.45 -16.70
N ILE A 469 -14.11 17.21 -16.36
CA ILE A 469 -15.18 16.43 -16.98
C ILE A 469 -16.11 15.88 -15.91
N PHE A 470 -17.38 15.79 -16.27
CA PHE A 470 -18.42 15.19 -15.45
C PHE A 470 -18.61 13.74 -15.88
N TYR A 471 -18.71 12.87 -14.89
CA TYR A 471 -19.00 11.46 -15.00
C TYR A 471 -20.34 11.21 -14.32
N SER A 472 -21.09 10.25 -14.86
CA SER A 472 -22.53 10.11 -14.62
C SER A 472 -23.30 11.24 -15.24
N ILE A 473 -23.92 10.94 -16.38
CA ILE A 473 -25.31 11.24 -16.67
C ILE A 473 -25.88 10.04 -17.41
N SER A 474 -27.19 9.83 -17.22
CA SER A 474 -28.04 9.00 -18.07
C SER A 474 -27.85 9.30 -19.58
N ASN A 475 -28.69 8.75 -20.45
CA ASN A 475 -28.64 9.11 -21.88
C ASN A 475 -28.90 10.63 -22.16
N GLU A 476 -29.27 11.43 -21.15
CA GLU A 476 -29.41 12.88 -21.23
C GLU A 476 -28.04 13.59 -21.19
N SER A 477 -27.95 14.84 -21.69
CA SER A 477 -26.69 15.57 -21.64
C SER A 477 -26.48 16.28 -20.29
N ILE A 478 -25.22 16.54 -19.90
CA ILE A 478 -24.87 17.30 -18.68
C ILE A 478 -25.43 18.68 -18.63
N LYS A 479 -25.46 19.31 -19.78
CA LYS A 479 -26.13 20.57 -19.96
C LYS A 479 -27.62 20.47 -19.62
N ASP A 480 -28.33 19.47 -20.14
CA ASP A 480 -29.78 19.36 -19.94
C ASP A 480 -30.14 19.14 -18.48
N VAL A 481 -29.41 18.27 -17.78
CA VAL A 481 -29.67 17.98 -16.36
C VAL A 481 -29.37 19.19 -15.48
N LEU A 482 -28.22 19.84 -15.67
CA LEU A 482 -27.84 21.00 -14.86
C LEU A 482 -28.78 22.20 -15.08
N LEU A 483 -29.20 22.43 -16.33
CA LEU A 483 -30.16 23.49 -16.67
C LEU A 483 -31.58 23.19 -16.14
N LYS A 484 -31.97 21.91 -16.12
CA LYS A 484 -33.29 21.47 -15.62
C LYS A 484 -33.42 21.65 -14.11
N GLU A 485 -32.41 21.23 -13.35
CA GLU A 485 -32.47 21.28 -11.88
C GLU A 485 -32.40 22.71 -11.35
N LYS A 486 -31.67 23.62 -12.04
CA LYS A 486 -31.35 25.02 -11.67
C LYS A 486 -30.64 25.22 -10.33
N LYS A 487 -30.91 24.41 -9.30
CA LYS A 487 -30.31 24.45 -7.96
C LYS A 487 -29.79 23.09 -7.54
N ILE A 488 -28.48 22.93 -7.56
CA ILE A 488 -27.80 21.68 -7.21
C ILE A 488 -27.04 21.81 -5.89
N ILE A 489 -26.73 20.67 -5.28
CA ILE A 489 -25.79 20.58 -4.16
C ILE A 489 -24.43 20.17 -4.70
N HIS A 490 -23.40 20.97 -4.45
CA HIS A 490 -22.02 20.62 -4.79
C HIS A 490 -21.24 20.20 -3.54
N GLN A 491 -20.70 18.99 -3.58
CA GLN A 491 -19.86 18.43 -2.52
C GLN A 491 -18.40 18.48 -2.97
N ASN A 492 -17.55 19.16 -2.20
CA ASN A 492 -16.17 19.45 -2.59
C ASN A 492 -15.18 19.15 -1.46
N TRP A 493 -14.09 18.48 -1.81
CA TRP A 493 -12.93 18.29 -0.94
C TRP A 493 -11.71 19.10 -1.43
N GLY A 494 -11.66 20.40 -1.11
CA GLY A 494 -10.44 21.21 -1.30
C GLY A 494 -10.05 21.57 -2.75
N TYR A 495 -10.84 21.20 -3.77
CA TYR A 495 -10.51 21.44 -5.18
C TYR A 495 -10.94 22.82 -5.72
N GLY A 496 -11.43 23.70 -4.84
CA GLY A 496 -11.85 25.06 -5.21
C GLY A 496 -13.22 25.11 -5.89
N ILE A 497 -14.16 25.83 -5.30
CA ILE A 497 -15.51 26.00 -5.86
C ILE A 497 -15.49 26.80 -7.18
N HIS A 498 -14.58 27.77 -7.32
CA HIS A 498 -14.54 28.64 -8.50
C HIS A 498 -14.19 27.90 -9.79
N ASP A 499 -13.28 26.93 -9.75
CA ASP A 499 -12.94 26.11 -10.92
C ASP A 499 -14.09 25.20 -11.34
N PHE A 500 -14.85 24.70 -10.35
CA PHE A 500 -16.09 23.97 -10.61
C PHE A 500 -17.13 24.85 -11.30
N ILE A 501 -17.39 26.06 -10.76
CA ILE A 501 -18.36 27.00 -11.33
C ILE A 501 -18.01 27.36 -12.76
N LYS A 502 -16.74 27.65 -13.03
CA LYS A 502 -16.26 27.91 -14.39
C LYS A 502 -16.55 26.73 -15.32
N SER A 503 -16.33 25.50 -14.85
CA SER A 503 -16.58 24.30 -15.65
C SER A 503 -18.07 24.08 -15.91
N VAL A 504 -18.95 24.47 -14.98
CA VAL A 504 -20.40 24.48 -15.17
C VAL A 504 -20.81 25.52 -16.22
N ASP A 505 -20.32 26.75 -16.10
CA ASP A 505 -20.59 27.84 -17.04
C ASP A 505 -20.14 27.47 -18.46
N ASP A 506 -18.91 26.96 -18.60
CA ASP A 506 -18.36 26.52 -19.89
C ASP A 506 -19.19 25.36 -20.49
N SER A 507 -19.59 24.39 -19.67
CA SER A 507 -20.33 23.20 -20.14
C SER A 507 -21.79 23.50 -20.50
N CYS A 508 -22.43 24.43 -19.79
CA CYS A 508 -23.83 24.78 -20.03
C CYS A 508 -23.98 25.96 -21.00
N SER A 509 -22.90 26.68 -21.28
CA SER A 509 -22.90 27.96 -22.03
C SER A 509 -23.75 29.03 -21.35
N VAL A 510 -23.68 29.10 -20.01
CA VAL A 510 -24.42 30.06 -19.17
C VAL A 510 -23.46 31.04 -18.51
N SER A 511 -24.01 32.07 -17.88
CA SER A 511 -23.24 33.02 -17.08
C SER A 511 -23.95 33.36 -15.77
N ASN A 512 -23.23 33.91 -14.80
CA ASN A 512 -23.76 34.29 -13.49
C ASN A 512 -24.18 33.11 -12.59
N THR A 513 -23.60 31.93 -12.79
CA THR A 513 -23.73 30.83 -11.82
C THR A 513 -23.20 31.30 -10.46
N SER A 514 -24.04 31.17 -9.43
CA SER A 514 -23.74 31.62 -8.07
C SER A 514 -23.75 30.46 -7.09
N PHE A 515 -23.09 30.63 -5.94
CA PHE A 515 -23.04 29.59 -4.92
C PHE A 515 -23.10 30.17 -3.51
N THR A 516 -23.67 29.39 -2.59
CA THR A 516 -23.66 29.67 -1.15
C THR A 516 -23.11 28.45 -0.42
N LYS A 517 -22.12 28.66 0.47
CA LYS A 517 -21.60 27.58 1.31
C LYS A 517 -22.63 27.23 2.38
N ILE A 518 -22.99 25.96 2.47
CA ILE A 518 -23.94 25.42 3.46
C ILE A 518 -23.19 24.99 4.71
N TYR A 519 -22.16 24.16 4.54
CA TYR A 519 -21.49 23.50 5.66
C TYR A 519 -20.06 23.09 5.27
N THR A 520 -19.17 23.03 6.27
CA THR A 520 -17.82 22.44 6.15
C THR A 520 -17.58 21.57 7.38
N ASN A 521 -17.21 20.31 7.19
CA ASN A 521 -16.88 19.40 8.29
C ASN A 521 -15.42 19.57 8.76
N GLY A 522 -15.05 18.88 9.85
CA GLY A 522 -13.69 18.89 10.39
C GLY A 522 -12.61 18.28 9.47
N ASN A 523 -13.00 17.60 8.39
CA ASN A 523 -12.07 17.07 7.38
C ASN A 523 -11.79 18.07 6.24
N GLY A 524 -12.41 19.25 6.26
CA GLY A 524 -12.29 20.25 5.20
C GLY A 524 -13.21 20.00 4.00
N GLU A 525 -14.08 18.99 4.08
CA GLU A 525 -15.11 18.74 3.07
C GLU A 525 -16.24 19.75 3.21
N SER A 526 -16.69 20.30 2.09
CA SER A 526 -17.70 21.37 2.08
C SER A 526 -18.88 21.05 1.17
N LEU A 527 -20.07 21.47 1.61
CA LEU A 527 -21.31 21.47 0.82
C LEU A 527 -21.66 22.90 0.41
N TYR A 528 -22.06 23.06 -0.85
CA TYR A 528 -22.50 24.32 -1.44
C TYR A 528 -23.86 24.13 -2.12
N GLU A 529 -24.75 25.11 -1.99
CA GLU A 529 -25.88 25.23 -2.91
C GLU A 529 -25.41 26.08 -4.10
N VAL A 530 -25.53 25.54 -5.31
CA VAL A 530 -25.14 26.21 -6.56
C VAL A 530 -26.40 26.48 -7.36
N THR A 531 -26.61 27.74 -7.74
CA THR A 531 -27.68 28.14 -8.65
C THR A 531 -27.08 28.35 -10.04
N VAL A 532 -27.42 27.48 -10.97
CA VAL A 532 -26.97 27.52 -12.37
C VAL A 532 -27.54 28.75 -13.05
N GLY A 533 -26.67 29.50 -13.72
CA GLY A 533 -27.04 30.70 -14.47
C GLY A 533 -27.97 30.41 -15.65
N ASP A 534 -28.54 31.48 -16.23
CA ASP A 534 -29.32 31.41 -17.46
C ASP A 534 -28.43 31.57 -18.71
#